data_AF-A0A821V8U7-F1
#
_entry.id   AF-A0A821V8U7-F1
#
_cell.length_a   1.000
_cell.length_b   1.000
_cell.length_c   1.000
_cell.angle_alpha   90.00
_cell.angle_beta   90.00
_cell.angle_gamma   90.00
#
_symmetry.space_group_name_H-M   'P 1'
#
loop_
_entity.id
_entity.type
_entity.pdbx_description
1 polymer ?
#
loop_
_entity_poly.entity_id
_entity_poly.type
_entity_poly.pdbx_seq_one_letter_code
_entity_poly.pdbx_strand_id
1 'polypeptide(L)'
;MPKKPKSVKGFDILELVLLCTLTEEPSTSSSSKIYLSELASLDIEKWDKNRVDQALFERLRMSDPSSQLITSTTKSSSIAHEIITENRCLHYLSGCYQRLLQQRNHFQLILDHIQNLFIDHGKTAIILPSMYDDQDLSKQWIELLIESNDNSILCEYIDRVNNELLSSMTNEIESFYKTVFYYMYKAIYPLDYFSNEVISYISVLTHLSQWSILVQIIFRLSHPKTLSNRSSRNTDISSTSGRAFQDTLIGSLLSKSCLPSIPGKPFLFFNKPKLMSERNIEITATTVWQPMKTYQDHLSQLFKACVKNADARNDVLQWIGDCFDTNQGKNQEWSSHDPLAAFLFVSDGFLLNLNVVLLSLAKPFAEPYSSRLLKINPLYAISQNEKVHLKELYKETPLINRQDENEEEKNPQITFNFITEIFFMSHFSYSISVHRLHRILVKISDELTRLRDAYNNAVKSDGPNHETSIKLGEAMENGLTAFLNIKTVLNEPYLLELSNALFTATCSWLVHLASSSSNHQQNSDGEEQMNVLKKLPLTSEPNRQLSYIPEFIIENIIDYLKFLTRYNIQLFQSIDT
;
A
#
# COMPACT_ATOMS: atom_id res chain seq x y z
N MET A 1 50.35 2.36 -38.83
CA MET A 1 48.95 2.41 -39.31
C MET A 1 48.06 1.76 -38.25
N PRO A 2 47.15 2.51 -37.61
CA PRO A 2 46.16 1.90 -36.72
C PRO A 2 45.15 1.12 -37.57
N LYS A 3 44.88 -0.14 -37.20
CA LYS A 3 43.85 -0.96 -37.83
C LYS A 3 42.50 -0.28 -37.63
N LYS A 4 41.81 0.05 -38.73
CA LYS A 4 40.39 0.43 -38.69
C LYS A 4 39.60 -0.66 -37.95
N PRO A 5 38.68 -0.34 -37.03
CA PRO A 5 37.75 -1.32 -36.50
C PRO A 5 36.91 -1.87 -37.67
N LYS A 6 36.79 -3.19 -37.75
CA LYS A 6 35.93 -3.86 -38.74
C LYS A 6 34.50 -3.35 -38.53
N SER A 7 33.86 -2.84 -39.58
CA SER A 7 32.44 -2.52 -39.57
C SER A 7 31.65 -3.80 -39.35
N VAL A 8 31.12 -4.01 -38.14
CA VAL A 8 30.11 -5.04 -37.87
C VAL A 8 28.93 -4.73 -38.78
N LYS A 9 28.53 -5.68 -39.64
CA LYS A 9 27.35 -5.47 -40.49
C LYS A 9 26.15 -5.44 -39.56
N GLY A 10 25.15 -4.58 -39.81
CA GLY A 10 24.00 -4.39 -38.90
C GLY A 10 23.23 -5.68 -38.54
N PHE A 11 23.41 -6.74 -39.32
CA PHE A 11 22.81 -8.06 -39.10
C PHE A 11 23.62 -8.99 -38.17
N ASP A 12 24.93 -8.79 -38.03
CA ASP A 12 25.76 -9.54 -37.06
C ASP A 12 25.41 -9.14 -35.62
N ILE A 13 24.81 -7.96 -35.43
CA ILE A 13 24.30 -7.48 -34.14
C ILE A 13 23.12 -8.31 -33.66
N LEU A 14 22.29 -8.84 -34.56
CA LEU A 14 21.12 -9.64 -34.19
C LEU A 14 21.53 -10.94 -33.49
N GLU A 15 22.60 -11.58 -33.94
CA GLU A 15 23.11 -12.78 -33.28
C GLU A 15 23.66 -12.49 -31.88
N LEU A 16 24.19 -11.28 -31.64
CA LEU A 16 24.64 -10.85 -30.30
C LEU A 16 23.47 -10.51 -29.38
N VAL A 17 22.38 -9.98 -29.93
CA VAL A 17 21.19 -9.58 -29.17
C VAL A 17 20.32 -10.80 -28.85
N LEU A 18 20.03 -11.63 -29.86
CA LEU A 18 19.20 -12.82 -29.73
C LEU A 18 19.97 -14.02 -29.17
N LEU A 19 21.30 -14.01 -29.23
CA LEU A 19 22.15 -15.16 -28.88
C LEU A 19 21.79 -16.41 -29.71
N CYS A 20 21.33 -16.20 -30.94
CA CYS A 20 20.92 -17.24 -31.88
C CYS A 20 21.75 -17.17 -33.17
N THR A 21 21.80 -18.27 -33.92
CA THR A 21 22.52 -18.41 -35.20
C THR A 21 21.71 -19.25 -36.20
N LEU A 22 21.88 -18.94 -37.49
CA LEU A 22 21.32 -19.71 -38.60
C LEU A 22 22.34 -20.67 -39.24
N THR A 23 23.59 -20.67 -38.76
CA THR A 23 24.66 -21.54 -39.26
C THR A 23 24.97 -22.65 -38.27
N GLU A 24 25.02 -23.89 -38.76
CA GLU A 24 25.44 -25.07 -37.98
C GLU A 24 26.93 -25.02 -37.60
N GLU A 25 27.74 -24.31 -38.39
CA GLU A 25 29.16 -24.18 -38.10
C GLU A 25 29.43 -23.13 -36.99
N PRO A 26 30.32 -23.42 -36.03
CA PRO A 26 30.73 -22.44 -35.04
C PRO A 26 31.42 -21.28 -35.77
N SER A 27 30.76 -20.13 -35.82
CA SER A 27 31.33 -18.91 -36.37
C SER A 27 32.70 -18.63 -35.74
N THR A 28 33.61 -18.00 -36.48
CA THR A 28 34.90 -17.51 -35.92
C THR A 28 34.73 -16.47 -34.79
N SER A 29 33.49 -16.08 -34.48
CA SER A 29 33.14 -15.25 -33.34
C SER A 29 33.06 -16.08 -32.06
N SER A 30 33.69 -15.59 -31.00
CA SER A 30 34.04 -16.33 -29.78
C SER A 30 32.87 -16.69 -28.83
N SER A 31 31.60 -16.49 -29.22
CA SER A 31 30.45 -16.71 -28.34
C SER A 31 29.55 -17.87 -28.79
N SER A 32 29.20 -18.75 -27.85
CA SER A 32 28.20 -19.80 -28.05
C SER A 32 26.82 -19.20 -28.35
N LYS A 33 26.02 -19.88 -29.18
CA LYS A 33 24.71 -19.40 -29.66
C LYS A 33 23.74 -20.57 -29.84
N ILE A 34 22.43 -20.30 -29.83
CA ILE A 34 21.37 -21.26 -30.11
C ILE A 34 21.14 -21.36 -31.62
N TYR A 35 21.20 -22.57 -32.17
CA TYR A 35 20.87 -22.82 -33.57
C TYR A 35 19.36 -22.82 -33.77
N LEU A 36 18.86 -22.10 -34.77
CA LEU A 36 17.43 -22.07 -35.10
C LEU A 36 17.17 -22.97 -36.32
N SER A 37 16.90 -24.25 -36.06
CA SER A 37 16.80 -25.28 -37.09
C SER A 37 15.64 -25.08 -38.07
N GLU A 38 14.48 -24.61 -37.59
CA GLU A 38 13.31 -24.43 -38.46
C GLU A 38 13.55 -23.27 -39.42
N LEU A 39 14.05 -22.14 -38.91
CA LEU A 39 14.37 -20.97 -39.71
C LEU A 39 15.56 -21.21 -40.67
N ALA A 40 16.56 -21.99 -40.25
CA ALA A 40 17.70 -22.33 -41.09
C ALA A 40 17.32 -23.22 -42.29
N SER A 41 16.28 -24.05 -42.16
CA SER A 41 15.79 -24.95 -43.22
C SER A 41 15.19 -24.22 -44.43
N LEU A 42 14.98 -22.89 -44.34
CA LEU A 42 14.41 -22.07 -45.40
C LEU A 42 15.44 -21.56 -46.45
N ASP A 43 16.62 -22.19 -46.54
CA ASP A 43 17.64 -22.03 -47.60
C ASP A 43 18.15 -20.59 -47.87
N ILE A 44 18.25 -19.77 -46.83
CA ILE A 44 18.71 -18.38 -46.96
C ILE A 44 19.66 -18.07 -45.79
N GLU A 45 20.94 -17.88 -46.09
CA GLU A 45 22.05 -17.80 -45.12
C GLU A 45 22.19 -16.45 -44.37
N LYS A 46 21.24 -15.51 -44.50
CA LYS A 46 21.40 -14.14 -43.96
C LYS A 46 20.18 -13.69 -43.16
N TRP A 47 20.45 -12.97 -42.07
CA TRP A 47 19.44 -12.24 -41.33
C TRP A 47 18.87 -11.08 -42.16
N ASP A 48 17.56 -10.90 -42.08
CA ASP A 48 16.84 -9.74 -42.61
C ASP A 48 15.83 -9.23 -41.56
N LYS A 49 15.16 -8.11 -41.85
CA LYS A 49 14.20 -7.47 -40.94
C LYS A 49 12.99 -8.36 -40.62
N ASN A 50 12.55 -9.18 -41.56
CA ASN A 50 11.35 -10.01 -41.44
C ASN A 50 11.62 -11.33 -40.69
N ARG A 51 12.89 -11.76 -40.64
CA ARG A 51 13.33 -12.98 -39.95
C ARG A 51 13.47 -12.85 -38.45
N VAL A 52 13.67 -11.63 -37.93
CA VAL A 52 13.79 -11.42 -36.48
C VAL A 52 12.54 -11.90 -35.75
N ASP A 53 11.37 -11.63 -36.33
CA ASP A 53 10.08 -12.05 -35.79
C ASP A 53 9.93 -13.58 -35.78
N GLN A 54 10.28 -14.23 -36.89
CA GLN A 54 10.28 -15.70 -37.01
C GLN A 54 11.28 -16.36 -36.07
N ALA A 55 12.48 -15.78 -35.94
CA ALA A 55 13.53 -16.26 -35.04
C ALA A 55 13.11 -16.17 -33.58
N LEU A 56 12.46 -15.07 -33.18
CA LEU A 56 11.89 -14.93 -31.85
C LEU A 56 10.79 -15.97 -31.62
N PHE A 57 9.89 -16.16 -32.58
CA PHE A 57 8.82 -17.14 -32.44
C PHE A 57 9.34 -18.58 -32.25
N GLU A 58 10.31 -19.00 -33.07
CA GLU A 58 10.98 -20.30 -32.90
C GLU A 58 11.64 -20.37 -31.52
N ARG A 59 12.46 -19.38 -31.17
CA ARG A 59 13.26 -19.38 -29.94
C ARG A 59 12.43 -19.36 -28.66
N LEU A 60 11.30 -18.65 -28.64
CA LEU A 60 10.43 -18.55 -27.46
C LEU A 60 9.59 -19.81 -27.23
N ARG A 61 9.37 -20.62 -28.28
CA ARG A 61 8.62 -21.89 -28.20
C ARG A 61 9.52 -23.10 -27.95
N MET A 62 10.84 -22.91 -27.95
CA MET A 62 11.80 -23.97 -27.59
C MET A 62 11.68 -24.33 -26.11
N SER A 63 11.27 -25.57 -25.82
CA SER A 63 11.19 -26.10 -24.45
C SER A 63 12.56 -26.33 -23.83
N ASP A 64 13.55 -26.77 -24.62
CA ASP A 64 14.94 -26.97 -24.20
C ASP A 64 15.93 -26.33 -25.19
N PRO A 65 16.25 -25.04 -25.02
CA PRO A 65 17.23 -24.35 -25.85
C PRO A 65 18.62 -25.01 -25.80
N SER A 66 18.99 -25.65 -24.67
CA SER A 66 20.31 -26.26 -24.48
C SER A 66 20.59 -27.36 -25.51
N SER A 67 19.54 -28.04 -25.99
CA SER A 67 19.64 -29.09 -27.00
C SER A 67 20.17 -28.60 -28.36
N GLN A 68 19.98 -27.30 -28.67
CA GLN A 68 20.39 -26.67 -29.93
C GLN A 68 21.59 -25.73 -29.75
N LEU A 69 22.34 -25.87 -28.65
CA LEU A 69 23.49 -25.02 -28.36
C LEU A 69 24.68 -25.37 -29.26
N ILE A 70 25.15 -24.38 -30.03
CA ILE A 70 26.43 -24.43 -30.73
C ILE A 70 27.51 -23.81 -29.85
N THR A 71 28.45 -24.63 -29.40
CA THR A 71 29.54 -24.21 -28.50
C THR A 71 30.73 -23.64 -29.27
N SER A 72 31.23 -22.48 -28.84
CA SER A 72 32.54 -21.96 -29.25
C SER A 72 33.68 -22.81 -28.68
N THR A 73 34.85 -22.79 -29.33
CA THR A 73 36.07 -23.51 -28.90
C THR A 73 36.62 -23.04 -27.55
N THR A 74 36.16 -21.91 -27.03
CA THR A 74 36.50 -21.37 -25.70
C THR A 74 35.41 -21.69 -24.68
N LYS A 75 35.77 -22.30 -23.54
CA LYS A 75 34.84 -22.57 -22.42
C LYS A 75 34.14 -21.28 -21.98
N SER A 76 32.84 -21.18 -22.20
CA SER A 76 32.00 -20.10 -21.68
C SER A 76 31.90 -20.20 -20.15
N SER A 77 31.74 -19.07 -19.46
CA SER A 77 31.41 -19.07 -18.04
C SER A 77 30.02 -19.67 -17.81
N SER A 78 29.76 -20.19 -16.59
CA SER A 78 28.44 -20.74 -16.21
C SER A 78 27.32 -19.73 -16.46
N ILE A 79 27.55 -18.47 -16.08
CA ILE A 79 26.60 -17.36 -16.23
C ILE A 79 26.29 -17.09 -17.72
N ALA A 80 27.31 -17.12 -18.58
CA ALA A 80 27.10 -16.92 -20.01
C ALA A 80 26.27 -18.06 -20.63
N HIS A 81 26.49 -19.30 -20.16
CA HIS A 81 25.69 -20.44 -20.60
C HIS A 81 24.22 -20.29 -20.20
N GLU A 82 23.94 -19.95 -18.94
CA GLU A 82 22.57 -19.72 -18.44
C GLU A 82 21.82 -18.63 -19.23
N ILE A 83 22.49 -17.53 -19.57
CA ILE A 83 21.87 -16.45 -20.37
C ILE A 83 21.54 -16.92 -21.79
N ILE A 84 22.38 -17.76 -22.39
CA ILE A 84 22.17 -18.28 -23.76
C ILE A 84 21.04 -19.31 -23.78
N THR A 85 20.98 -20.17 -22.77
CA THR A 85 20.00 -21.26 -22.66
C THR A 85 18.72 -20.87 -21.92
N GLU A 86 18.54 -19.59 -21.57
CA GLU A 86 17.33 -19.08 -20.90
C GLU A 86 16.05 -19.53 -21.62
N ASN A 87 15.22 -20.30 -20.93
CA ASN A 87 14.01 -20.89 -21.47
C ASN A 87 12.74 -20.11 -21.08
N ARG A 88 12.84 -19.20 -20.09
CA ARG A 88 11.73 -18.38 -19.64
C ARG A 88 11.49 -17.25 -20.65
N CYS A 89 10.33 -17.30 -21.32
CA CYS A 89 9.91 -16.41 -22.40
C CYS A 89 10.15 -14.92 -22.08
N LEU A 90 9.60 -14.44 -20.96
CA LEU A 90 9.65 -13.01 -20.62
C LEU A 90 11.06 -12.55 -20.20
N HIS A 91 11.83 -13.43 -19.54
CA HIS A 91 13.23 -13.14 -19.16
C HIS A 91 14.15 -13.11 -20.38
N TYR A 92 13.95 -14.02 -21.33
CA TYR A 92 14.70 -14.01 -22.58
C TYR A 92 14.42 -12.73 -23.39
N LEU A 93 13.15 -12.30 -23.49
CA LEU A 93 12.77 -11.07 -24.17
C LEU A 93 13.36 -9.82 -23.51
N SER A 94 13.28 -9.71 -22.18
CA SER A 94 13.87 -8.58 -21.45
C SER A 94 15.40 -8.56 -21.56
N GLY A 95 16.04 -9.73 -21.54
CA GLY A 95 17.48 -9.87 -21.78
C GLY A 95 17.88 -9.46 -23.20
N CYS A 96 17.08 -9.80 -24.22
CA CYS A 96 17.27 -9.33 -25.58
C CYS A 96 17.16 -7.79 -25.65
N TYR A 97 16.14 -7.21 -25.01
CA TYR A 97 15.98 -5.77 -24.93
C TYR A 97 17.20 -5.09 -24.30
N GLN A 98 17.66 -5.58 -23.14
CA GLN A 98 18.85 -5.05 -22.46
C GLN A 98 20.11 -5.11 -23.35
N ARG A 99 20.37 -6.25 -24.00
CA ARG A 99 21.52 -6.40 -24.89
C ARG A 99 21.43 -5.47 -26.10
N LEU A 100 20.24 -5.27 -26.67
CA LEU A 100 20.02 -4.35 -27.78
C LEU A 100 20.36 -2.91 -27.39
N LEU A 101 19.97 -2.48 -26.19
CA LEU A 101 20.24 -1.14 -25.70
C LEU A 101 21.73 -0.84 -25.51
N GLN A 102 22.52 -1.86 -25.16
CA GLN A 102 23.98 -1.75 -25.08
C GLN A 102 24.64 -1.51 -26.45
N GLN A 103 23.94 -1.76 -27.56
CA GLN A 103 24.45 -1.59 -28.94
C GLN A 103 24.02 -0.27 -29.62
N ARG A 104 23.39 0.67 -28.88
CA ARG A 104 22.74 1.89 -29.41
C ARG A 104 23.60 2.83 -30.28
N ASN A 105 24.93 2.69 -30.28
CA ASN A 105 25.83 3.66 -30.93
C ASN A 105 25.99 3.54 -32.46
N HIS A 106 25.41 2.53 -33.12
CA HIS A 106 25.72 2.28 -34.54
C HIS A 106 24.53 2.17 -35.53
N PHE A 107 23.27 1.94 -35.11
CA PHE A 107 22.16 1.64 -36.05
C PHE A 107 20.74 2.04 -35.59
N GLN A 108 20.50 3.29 -35.21
CA GLN A 108 19.29 3.74 -34.49
C GLN A 108 17.93 3.29 -35.09
N LEU A 109 17.67 3.48 -36.39
CA LEU A 109 16.38 3.13 -37.01
C LEU A 109 16.08 1.62 -37.05
N ILE A 110 17.10 0.77 -37.22
CA ILE A 110 16.94 -0.70 -37.22
C ILE A 110 16.70 -1.16 -35.77
N LEU A 111 17.41 -0.55 -34.82
CA LEU A 111 17.28 -0.86 -33.40
C LEU A 111 15.89 -0.49 -32.86
N ASP A 112 15.29 0.61 -33.30
CA ASP A 112 13.94 1.02 -32.87
C ASP A 112 12.86 0.03 -33.32
N HIS A 113 12.98 -0.50 -34.54
CA HIS A 113 12.08 -1.55 -35.01
C HIS A 113 12.21 -2.85 -34.21
N ILE A 114 13.44 -3.29 -33.92
CA ILE A 114 13.70 -4.51 -33.15
C ILE A 114 13.26 -4.33 -31.69
N GLN A 115 13.44 -3.13 -31.12
CA GLN A 115 12.91 -2.82 -29.78
C GLN A 115 11.40 -3.06 -29.75
N ASN A 116 10.65 -2.52 -30.73
CA ASN A 116 9.20 -2.68 -30.79
C ASN A 116 8.81 -4.16 -30.95
N LEU A 117 9.57 -4.97 -31.71
CA LEU A 117 9.32 -6.41 -31.78
C LEU A 117 9.42 -7.09 -30.39
N PHE A 118 10.40 -6.75 -29.56
CA PHE A 118 10.49 -7.32 -28.20
C PHE A 118 9.34 -6.91 -27.29
N ILE A 119 8.81 -5.70 -27.49
CA ILE A 119 7.62 -5.22 -26.79
C ILE A 119 6.37 -5.97 -27.27
N ASP A 120 6.18 -6.12 -28.58
CA ASP A 120 5.06 -6.83 -29.20
C ASP A 120 5.03 -8.33 -28.84
N HIS A 121 6.18 -8.99 -28.80
CA HIS A 121 6.29 -10.37 -28.31
C HIS A 121 5.98 -10.47 -26.81
N GLY A 122 6.43 -9.50 -26.01
CA GLY A 122 6.08 -9.44 -24.58
C GLY A 122 4.58 -9.30 -24.36
N LYS A 123 3.92 -8.42 -25.12
CA LYS A 123 2.46 -8.27 -25.11
C LYS A 123 1.75 -9.53 -25.56
N THR A 124 2.22 -10.15 -26.63
CA THR A 124 1.63 -11.39 -27.17
C THR A 124 1.71 -12.51 -26.13
N ALA A 125 2.84 -12.62 -25.42
CA ALA A 125 3.00 -13.56 -24.31
C ALA A 125 1.99 -13.30 -23.18
N ILE A 126 1.71 -12.04 -22.84
CA ILE A 126 0.74 -11.69 -21.80
C ILE A 126 -0.71 -11.93 -22.25
N ILE A 127 -1.06 -11.59 -23.50
CA ILE A 127 -2.42 -11.70 -24.04
C ILE A 127 -2.77 -13.14 -24.41
N LEU A 128 -1.81 -13.91 -24.92
CA LEU A 128 -1.97 -15.31 -25.32
C LEU A 128 -0.99 -16.25 -24.57
N PRO A 129 -1.10 -16.39 -23.23
CA PRO A 129 -0.20 -17.24 -22.48
C PRO A 129 -0.19 -18.70 -22.94
N SER A 130 -1.32 -19.19 -23.47
CA SER A 130 -1.47 -20.56 -23.97
C SER A 130 -0.60 -20.90 -25.19
N MET A 131 0.06 -19.92 -25.80
CA MET A 131 1.02 -20.16 -26.89
C MET A 131 2.38 -20.68 -26.38
N TYR A 132 2.63 -20.56 -25.07
CA TYR A 132 3.90 -20.88 -24.41
C TYR A 132 3.67 -22.00 -23.39
N ASP A 133 3.52 -23.22 -23.91
CA ASP A 133 3.29 -24.42 -23.11
C ASP A 133 4.38 -24.59 -22.03
N ASP A 134 3.99 -25.16 -20.89
CA ASP A 134 4.86 -25.42 -19.72
C ASP A 134 5.50 -24.19 -19.05
N GLN A 135 5.05 -22.96 -19.36
CA GLN A 135 5.55 -21.73 -18.73
C GLN A 135 4.50 -21.02 -17.86
N ASP A 136 4.90 -20.57 -16.66
CA ASP A 136 4.11 -19.66 -15.83
C ASP A 136 4.54 -18.19 -16.09
N LEU A 137 3.89 -17.57 -17.08
CA LEU A 137 4.21 -16.21 -17.49
C LEU A 137 3.83 -15.17 -16.42
N SER A 138 2.80 -15.41 -15.62
CA SER A 138 2.44 -14.51 -14.52
C SER A 138 3.52 -14.51 -13.44
N LYS A 139 4.10 -15.67 -13.13
CA LYS A 139 5.24 -15.76 -12.20
C LYS A 139 6.49 -15.10 -12.77
N GLN A 140 6.83 -15.37 -14.03
CA GLN A 140 7.96 -14.72 -14.69
C GLN A 140 7.82 -13.19 -14.67
N TRP A 141 6.61 -12.68 -14.90
CA TRP A 141 6.33 -11.25 -14.86
C TRP A 141 6.56 -10.64 -13.48
N ILE A 142 6.18 -11.34 -12.40
CA ILE A 142 6.47 -10.90 -11.03
C ILE A 142 7.97 -10.84 -10.75
N GLU A 143 8.71 -11.86 -11.18
CA GLU A 143 10.18 -11.90 -11.04
C GLU A 143 10.79 -10.67 -11.72
N LEU A 144 10.41 -10.37 -12.97
CA LEU A 144 10.87 -9.18 -13.68
C LEU A 144 10.44 -7.87 -13.00
N LEU A 145 9.22 -7.77 -12.49
CA LEU A 145 8.76 -6.60 -11.75
C LEU A 145 9.60 -6.35 -10.49
N ILE A 146 9.91 -7.40 -9.73
CA ILE A 146 10.76 -7.28 -8.53
C ILE A 146 12.19 -6.87 -8.92
N GLU A 147 12.79 -7.53 -9.92
CA GLU A 147 14.12 -7.19 -10.42
C GLU A 147 14.21 -5.75 -10.97
N SER A 148 13.10 -5.23 -11.51
CA SER A 148 13.04 -3.88 -12.07
C SER A 148 13.19 -2.77 -11.04
N ASN A 149 12.95 -3.05 -9.74
CA ASN A 149 13.17 -2.08 -8.67
C ASN A 149 14.62 -1.55 -8.66
N ASP A 150 15.60 -2.40 -9.00
CA ASP A 150 17.03 -2.06 -9.01
C ASP A 150 17.62 -1.97 -10.43
N ASN A 151 16.83 -2.24 -11.47
CA ASN A 151 17.28 -2.27 -12.87
C ASN A 151 16.45 -1.32 -13.74
N SER A 152 16.99 -0.13 -13.99
CA SER A 152 16.30 0.92 -14.76
C SER A 152 16.00 0.53 -16.21
N ILE A 153 16.84 -0.31 -16.82
CA ILE A 153 16.61 -0.78 -18.20
C ILE A 153 15.45 -1.78 -18.24
N LEU A 154 15.37 -2.67 -17.25
CA LEU A 154 14.25 -3.59 -17.11
C LEU A 154 12.94 -2.84 -16.81
N CYS A 155 13.02 -1.81 -15.96
CA CYS A 155 11.91 -0.90 -15.68
C CYS A 155 11.42 -0.22 -16.97
N GLU A 156 12.32 0.32 -17.81
CA GLU A 156 11.97 0.89 -19.12
C GLU A 156 11.27 -0.15 -20.04
N TYR A 157 11.75 -1.40 -20.06
CA TYR A 157 11.12 -2.47 -20.83
C TYR A 157 9.68 -2.73 -20.36
N ILE A 158 9.48 -2.90 -19.05
CA ILE A 158 8.16 -3.14 -18.44
C ILE A 158 7.21 -1.96 -18.72
N ASP A 159 7.70 -0.73 -18.57
CA ASP A 159 6.94 0.48 -18.85
C ASP A 159 6.41 0.47 -20.29
N ARG A 160 7.27 0.15 -21.26
CA ARG A 160 6.88 0.11 -22.67
C ARG A 160 5.87 -1.00 -22.97
N VAL A 161 6.06 -2.19 -22.41
CA VAL A 161 5.08 -3.29 -22.53
C VAL A 161 3.74 -2.88 -21.96
N ASN A 162 3.70 -2.33 -20.74
CA ASN A 162 2.46 -1.91 -20.09
C ASN A 162 1.78 -0.74 -20.79
N ASN A 163 2.53 0.25 -21.27
CA ASN A 163 1.97 1.39 -22.00
C ASN A 163 1.23 0.96 -23.26
N GLU A 164 1.76 -0.02 -23.98
CA GLU A 164 1.11 -0.56 -25.16
C GLU A 164 -0.04 -1.52 -24.81
N LEU A 165 0.16 -2.38 -23.81
CA LEU A 165 -0.83 -3.36 -23.36
C LEU A 165 -2.09 -2.69 -22.78
N LEU A 166 -1.91 -1.66 -21.96
CA LEU A 166 -2.98 -0.98 -21.24
C LEU A 166 -3.62 0.16 -22.05
N SER A 167 -3.23 0.32 -23.32
CA SER A 167 -3.88 1.25 -24.25
C SER A 167 -5.34 0.87 -24.55
N SER A 168 -5.66 -0.43 -24.46
CA SER A 168 -7.02 -0.97 -24.55
C SER A 168 -7.20 -2.10 -23.55
N MET A 169 -8.13 -1.96 -22.61
CA MET A 169 -8.39 -3.00 -21.62
C MET A 169 -9.14 -4.19 -22.25
N THR A 170 -8.57 -5.39 -22.13
CA THR A 170 -9.21 -6.64 -22.57
C THR A 170 -9.40 -7.60 -21.39
N ASN A 171 -10.27 -8.60 -21.55
CA ASN A 171 -10.53 -9.59 -20.50
C ASN A 171 -9.29 -10.45 -20.20
N GLU A 172 -8.47 -10.69 -21.22
CA GLU A 172 -7.21 -11.43 -21.12
C GLU A 172 -6.22 -10.70 -20.22
N ILE A 173 -6.06 -9.38 -20.40
CA ILE A 173 -5.22 -8.52 -19.57
C ILE A 173 -5.69 -8.55 -18.11
N GLU A 174 -7.01 -8.40 -17.89
CA GLU A 174 -7.55 -8.47 -16.53
C GLU A 174 -7.26 -9.81 -15.87
N SER A 175 -7.48 -10.90 -16.61
CA SER A 175 -7.24 -12.26 -16.13
C SER A 175 -5.76 -12.48 -15.79
N PHE A 176 -4.84 -11.99 -16.63
CA PHE A 176 -3.41 -12.08 -16.38
C PHE A 176 -3.01 -11.34 -15.10
N TYR A 177 -3.39 -10.06 -14.97
CA TYR A 177 -3.05 -9.29 -13.77
C TYR A 177 -3.73 -9.81 -12.51
N LYS A 178 -4.92 -10.40 -12.63
CA LYS A 178 -5.58 -11.09 -11.51
C LYS A 178 -4.75 -12.26 -10.98
N THR A 179 -4.10 -13.02 -11.86
CA THR A 179 -3.17 -14.09 -11.46
C THR A 179 -1.90 -13.52 -10.86
N VAL A 180 -1.31 -12.48 -11.47
CA VAL A 180 -0.13 -11.76 -10.96
C VAL A 180 -0.37 -11.27 -9.53
N PHE A 181 -1.44 -10.51 -9.30
CA PHE A 181 -1.76 -9.96 -7.98
C PHE A 181 -2.13 -11.04 -6.95
N TYR A 182 -2.69 -12.17 -7.39
CA TYR A 182 -2.94 -13.31 -6.51
C TYR A 182 -1.65 -13.98 -6.05
N TYR A 183 -0.68 -14.18 -6.94
CA TYR A 183 0.65 -14.68 -6.58
C TYR A 183 1.39 -13.71 -5.65
N MET A 184 1.33 -12.41 -5.91
CA MET A 184 1.87 -11.40 -5.00
C MET A 184 1.23 -11.49 -3.61
N TYR A 185 -0.10 -11.60 -3.52
CA TYR A 185 -0.79 -11.79 -2.24
C TYR A 185 -0.30 -13.07 -1.52
N LYS A 186 -0.17 -14.19 -2.23
CA LYS A 186 0.32 -15.45 -1.66
C LYS A 186 1.77 -15.34 -1.16
N ALA A 187 2.61 -14.58 -1.85
CA ALA A 187 3.98 -14.33 -1.43
C ALA A 187 4.05 -13.38 -0.22
N ILE A 188 3.21 -12.35 -0.16
CA ILE A 188 3.16 -11.34 0.92
C ILE A 188 2.55 -11.89 2.21
N TYR A 189 1.52 -12.73 2.09
CA TYR A 189 0.74 -13.22 3.23
C TYR A 189 1.60 -13.81 4.38
N PRO A 190 2.58 -14.70 4.14
CA PRO A 190 3.40 -15.28 5.21
C PRO A 190 4.52 -14.37 5.74
N LEU A 191 4.81 -13.24 5.07
CA LEU A 191 5.94 -12.38 5.42
C LEU A 191 5.68 -11.54 6.67
N ASP A 192 6.74 -11.18 7.39
CA ASP A 192 6.66 -10.26 8.52
C ASP A 192 6.78 -8.80 8.06
N TYR A 193 6.31 -7.85 8.86
CA TYR A 193 6.31 -6.42 8.53
C TYR A 193 7.71 -5.80 8.44
N PHE A 194 8.72 -6.44 9.04
CA PHE A 194 10.13 -6.04 8.93
C PHE A 194 10.83 -6.50 7.64
N SER A 195 10.17 -7.32 6.83
CA SER A 195 10.82 -7.94 5.67
C SER A 195 11.04 -6.95 4.52
N ASN A 196 12.27 -6.91 4.00
CA ASN A 196 12.61 -6.13 2.80
C ASN A 196 11.86 -6.65 1.57
N GLU A 197 11.48 -7.92 1.59
CA GLU A 197 10.67 -8.58 0.59
C GLU A 197 9.29 -7.92 0.47
N VAL A 198 8.61 -7.63 1.59
CA VAL A 198 7.32 -6.91 1.53
C VAL A 198 7.51 -5.50 0.98
N ILE A 199 8.59 -4.80 1.37
CA ILE A 199 8.91 -3.47 0.83
C ILE A 199 9.08 -3.53 -0.70
N SER A 200 9.75 -4.58 -1.21
CA SER A 200 9.95 -4.78 -2.65
C SER A 200 8.61 -4.93 -3.39
N TYR A 201 7.64 -5.65 -2.81
CA TYR A 201 6.29 -5.75 -3.38
C TYR A 201 5.51 -4.43 -3.30
N ILE A 202 5.68 -3.65 -2.24
CA ILE A 202 5.09 -2.31 -2.14
C ILE A 202 5.66 -1.40 -3.24
N SER A 203 6.97 -1.43 -3.48
CA SER A 203 7.62 -0.69 -4.55
C SER A 203 7.08 -1.08 -5.94
N VAL A 204 6.91 -2.38 -6.19
CA VAL A 204 6.27 -2.87 -7.43
C VAL A 204 4.86 -2.32 -7.60
N LEU A 205 4.01 -2.43 -6.57
CA LEU A 205 2.64 -1.89 -6.65
C LEU A 205 2.62 -0.37 -6.81
N THR A 206 3.58 0.32 -6.19
CA THR A 206 3.73 1.77 -6.31
C THR A 206 4.10 2.15 -7.74
N HIS A 207 5.02 1.43 -8.36
CA HIS A 207 5.36 1.60 -9.77
C HIS A 207 4.16 1.33 -10.69
N LEU A 208 3.47 0.20 -10.50
CA LEU A 208 2.28 -0.17 -11.28
C LEU A 208 1.13 0.83 -11.15
N SER A 209 1.10 1.64 -10.08
CA SER A 209 0.04 2.64 -9.86
C SER A 209 0.07 3.81 -10.86
N GLN A 210 1.12 3.93 -11.68
CA GLN A 210 1.16 4.93 -12.76
C GLN A 210 0.07 4.70 -13.81
N TRP A 211 -0.39 3.45 -13.99
CA TRP A 211 -1.51 3.11 -14.85
C TRP A 211 -2.82 3.03 -14.07
N SER A 212 -3.77 3.92 -14.35
CA SER A 212 -5.07 3.99 -13.65
C SER A 212 -5.84 2.65 -13.70
N ILE A 213 -5.81 1.95 -14.83
CA ILE A 213 -6.43 0.64 -15.01
C ILE A 213 -5.88 -0.39 -14.01
N LEU A 214 -4.57 -0.41 -13.77
CA LEU A 214 -3.98 -1.35 -12.81
C LEU A 214 -4.37 -0.99 -11.38
N VAL A 215 -4.44 0.29 -11.02
CA VAL A 215 -4.97 0.73 -9.72
C VAL A 215 -6.40 0.24 -9.52
N GLN A 216 -7.26 0.40 -10.53
CA GLN A 216 -8.64 -0.10 -10.50
C GLN A 216 -8.69 -1.63 -10.32
N ILE A 217 -7.85 -2.39 -11.02
CA ILE A 217 -7.75 -3.85 -10.84
C ILE A 217 -7.27 -4.19 -9.41
N ILE A 218 -6.23 -3.54 -8.91
CA ILE A 218 -5.66 -3.76 -7.57
C ILE A 218 -6.74 -3.58 -6.50
N PHE A 219 -7.48 -2.47 -6.51
CA PHE A 219 -8.48 -2.17 -5.49
C PHE A 219 -9.76 -2.99 -5.65
N ARG A 220 -10.19 -3.27 -6.88
CA ARG A 220 -11.31 -4.19 -7.15
C ARG A 220 -11.04 -5.61 -6.69
N LEU A 221 -9.83 -6.13 -6.94
CA LEU A 221 -9.40 -7.44 -6.44
C LEU A 221 -9.13 -7.44 -4.94
N SER A 222 -8.81 -6.27 -4.36
CA SER A 222 -8.65 -6.12 -2.93
C SER A 222 -9.98 -5.87 -2.19
N HIS A 223 -11.11 -5.87 -2.91
CA HIS A 223 -12.43 -5.76 -2.30
C HIS A 223 -12.97 -7.16 -1.97
N PRO A 224 -13.37 -7.48 -0.72
CA PRO A 224 -13.73 -8.85 -0.36
C PRO A 224 -15.00 -9.39 -1.03
N LYS A 225 -15.95 -8.52 -1.45
CA LYS A 225 -17.08 -8.89 -2.32
C LYS A 225 -16.61 -9.64 -3.59
N THR A 226 -15.49 -9.22 -4.18
CA THR A 226 -14.90 -9.85 -5.37
C THR A 226 -14.33 -11.24 -5.06
N LEU A 227 -13.85 -11.48 -3.83
CA LEU A 227 -13.37 -12.78 -3.38
C LEU A 227 -14.52 -13.74 -3.06
N SER A 228 -15.65 -13.25 -2.52
CA SER A 228 -16.80 -14.09 -2.15
C SER A 228 -17.42 -14.86 -3.34
N ASN A 229 -17.30 -14.32 -4.55
CA ASN A 229 -17.69 -15.00 -5.80
C ASN A 229 -16.80 -16.21 -6.16
N ARG A 230 -15.70 -16.46 -5.44
CA ARG A 230 -14.85 -17.67 -5.61
C ARG A 230 -15.39 -18.90 -4.86
N SER A 231 -16.35 -18.71 -3.96
CA SER A 231 -16.97 -19.77 -3.17
C SER A 231 -18.48 -19.73 -3.38
N SER A 232 -18.96 -20.39 -4.45
CA SER A 232 -20.39 -20.65 -4.60
C SER A 232 -20.85 -21.60 -3.48
N ARG A 233 -21.70 -21.10 -2.59
CA ARG A 233 -22.89 -21.80 -2.06
C ARG A 233 -23.78 -20.78 -1.34
N ASN A 234 -24.88 -20.44 -2.00
CA ASN A 234 -26.16 -19.94 -1.46
C ASN A 234 -26.18 -19.64 0.04
N THR A 235 -25.85 -18.41 0.40
CA THR A 235 -26.43 -17.69 1.55
C THR A 235 -26.41 -16.22 1.20
N ASP A 236 -27.53 -15.54 1.37
CA ASP A 236 -27.72 -14.12 1.09
C ASP A 236 -26.53 -13.27 1.59
N ILE A 237 -25.75 -12.71 0.65
CA ILE A 237 -24.55 -11.91 0.94
C ILE A 237 -25.02 -10.49 1.30
N SER A 238 -25.51 -10.30 2.53
CA SER A 238 -25.82 -8.96 3.05
C SER A 238 -24.82 -8.48 4.11
N SER A 239 -23.80 -9.26 4.48
CA SER A 239 -22.75 -8.77 5.38
C SER A 239 -21.41 -9.46 5.11
N THR A 240 -20.62 -8.90 4.21
CA THR A 240 -19.19 -9.25 4.12
C THR A 240 -18.54 -8.87 5.46
N SER A 241 -17.98 -9.85 6.17
CA SER A 241 -17.26 -9.60 7.43
C SER A 241 -16.13 -8.59 7.23
N GLY A 242 -16.04 -7.56 8.09
CA GLY A 242 -14.98 -6.55 8.02
C GLY A 242 -13.58 -7.16 8.06
N ARG A 243 -13.42 -8.27 8.79
CA ARG A 243 -12.21 -9.11 8.84
C ARG A 243 -11.68 -9.49 7.45
N ALA A 244 -12.57 -9.75 6.49
CA ALA A 244 -12.21 -10.25 5.17
C ALA A 244 -11.35 -9.26 4.36
N PHE A 245 -11.36 -7.96 4.71
CA PHE A 245 -10.44 -7.00 4.13
C PHE A 245 -8.97 -7.36 4.36
N GLN A 246 -8.62 -7.95 5.51
CA GLN A 246 -7.23 -8.35 5.79
C GLN A 246 -6.71 -9.44 4.84
N ASP A 247 -7.61 -10.28 4.31
CA ASP A 247 -7.27 -11.44 3.50
C ASP A 247 -7.20 -11.10 2.00
N THR A 248 -6.86 -9.85 1.70
CA THR A 248 -6.75 -9.30 0.35
C THR A 248 -5.34 -8.79 0.08
N LEU A 249 -4.99 -8.44 -1.16
CA LEU A 249 -3.64 -7.94 -1.48
C LEU A 249 -3.32 -6.66 -0.67
N ILE A 250 -4.11 -5.60 -0.84
CA ILE A 250 -3.91 -4.34 -0.10
C ILE A 250 -4.09 -4.53 1.40
N GLY A 251 -5.09 -5.33 1.81
CA GLY A 251 -5.32 -5.50 3.24
C GLY A 251 -4.27 -6.36 3.95
N SER A 252 -3.61 -7.29 3.25
CA SER A 252 -2.50 -8.05 3.80
C SER A 252 -1.29 -7.16 4.09
N LEU A 253 -1.03 -6.16 3.24
CA LEU A 253 -0.02 -5.14 3.45
C LEU A 253 -0.36 -4.26 4.66
N LEU A 254 -1.60 -3.78 4.74
CA LEU A 254 -2.04 -2.99 5.90
C LEU A 254 -2.00 -3.80 7.21
N SER A 255 -2.21 -5.12 7.17
CA SER A 255 -2.22 -5.99 8.36
C SER A 255 -0.83 -6.24 8.97
N LYS A 256 0.25 -5.89 8.25
CA LYS A 256 1.63 -6.06 8.72
C LYS A 256 1.94 -5.03 9.80
N SER A 257 2.01 -5.49 11.06
CA SER A 257 2.17 -4.62 12.21
C SER A 257 2.85 -5.36 13.37
N CYS A 258 3.42 -4.59 14.28
CA CYS A 258 3.86 -5.05 15.59
C CYS A 258 2.70 -5.46 16.52
N LEU A 259 1.48 -5.00 16.23
CA LEU A 259 0.28 -5.39 16.96
C LEU A 259 -0.26 -6.73 16.43
N PRO A 260 -0.82 -7.61 17.28
CA PRO A 260 -1.34 -8.91 16.86
C PRO A 260 -2.43 -8.80 15.77
N SER A 261 -2.21 -9.46 14.63
CA SER A 261 -3.21 -9.52 13.54
C SER A 261 -4.39 -10.46 13.83
N ILE A 262 -4.24 -11.34 14.84
CA ILE A 262 -5.26 -12.30 15.28
C ILE A 262 -5.51 -12.09 16.78
N PRO A 263 -6.77 -11.91 17.21
CA PRO A 263 -7.11 -11.81 18.62
C PRO A 263 -6.54 -12.97 19.44
N GLY A 264 -5.97 -12.67 20.60
CA GLY A 264 -5.39 -13.67 21.52
C GLY A 264 -3.97 -14.15 21.18
N LYS A 265 -3.37 -13.72 20.06
CA LYS A 265 -1.94 -13.94 19.84
C LYS A 265 -1.09 -13.03 20.74
N PRO A 266 0.07 -13.51 21.23
CA PRO A 266 0.92 -12.72 22.11
C PRO A 266 1.57 -11.55 21.36
N PHE A 267 1.87 -10.48 22.08
CA PHE A 267 2.73 -9.43 21.57
C PHE A 267 4.19 -9.88 21.62
N LEU A 268 4.98 -9.47 20.63
CA LEU A 268 6.29 -10.09 20.37
C LEU A 268 7.49 -9.28 20.90
N PHE A 269 7.34 -7.98 21.17
CA PHE A 269 8.50 -7.10 21.38
C PHE A 269 9.00 -7.04 22.83
N PHE A 270 8.09 -7.12 23.79
CA PHE A 270 8.43 -7.05 25.21
C PHE A 270 8.30 -8.44 25.84
N ASN A 271 9.45 -9.09 26.02
CA ASN A 271 9.54 -10.42 26.66
C ASN A 271 9.92 -10.27 28.13
N LYS A 272 9.09 -10.82 29.03
CA LYS A 272 9.23 -10.73 30.48
C LYS A 272 9.49 -9.30 30.99
N PRO A 273 8.62 -8.33 30.65
CA PRO A 273 8.81 -6.93 31.03
C PRO A 273 8.96 -6.68 32.53
N LYS A 274 8.48 -7.57 33.42
CA LYS A 274 8.73 -7.46 34.87
C LYS A 274 10.21 -7.45 35.24
N LEU A 275 11.08 -8.01 34.39
CA LEU A 275 12.53 -8.09 34.59
C LEU A 275 13.31 -6.99 33.85
N MET A 276 12.63 -6.16 33.04
CA MET A 276 13.27 -5.12 32.24
C MET A 276 13.45 -3.84 33.06
N SER A 277 14.61 -3.20 32.94
CA SER A 277 14.81 -1.84 33.43
C SER A 277 14.08 -0.84 32.52
N GLU A 278 13.77 0.35 33.05
CA GLU A 278 13.16 1.44 32.26
C GLU A 278 13.98 1.79 31.01
N ARG A 279 15.32 1.82 31.15
CA ARG A 279 16.24 2.03 30.02
C ARG A 279 16.09 0.96 28.94
N ASN A 280 15.96 -0.31 29.31
CA ASN A 280 15.78 -1.39 28.34
C ASN A 280 14.42 -1.31 27.64
N ILE A 281 13.39 -0.86 28.35
CA ILE A 281 12.06 -0.61 27.76
C ILE A 281 12.16 0.48 26.70
N GLU A 282 12.83 1.59 27.00
CA GLU A 282 13.04 2.72 26.07
C GLU A 282 13.86 2.32 24.83
N ILE A 283 14.95 1.57 25.01
CA ILE A 283 15.76 1.04 23.90
C ILE A 283 14.92 0.10 23.01
N THR A 284 14.10 -0.74 23.63
CA THR A 284 13.21 -1.65 22.87
C THR A 284 12.20 -0.86 22.06
N ALA A 285 11.59 0.17 22.65
CA ALA A 285 10.63 1.03 21.96
C ALA A 285 11.25 1.74 20.73
N THR A 286 12.42 2.35 20.90
CA THR A 286 13.11 3.07 19.82
C THR A 286 13.56 2.15 18.68
N THR A 287 13.89 0.89 18.99
CA THR A 287 14.24 -0.13 17.98
C THR A 287 13.03 -0.52 17.10
N VAL A 288 11.81 -0.44 17.62
CA VAL A 288 10.58 -0.76 16.87
C VAL A 288 10.13 0.40 15.98
N TRP A 289 10.35 1.66 16.42
CA TRP A 289 9.86 2.84 15.71
C TRP A 289 10.42 2.99 14.30
N GLN A 290 11.73 2.80 14.12
CA GLN A 290 12.34 3.10 12.82
C GLN A 290 11.85 2.16 11.70
N PRO A 291 11.78 0.83 11.89
CA PRO A 291 11.19 -0.04 10.88
C PRO A 291 9.69 0.19 10.68
N MET A 292 8.93 0.47 11.75
CA MET A 292 7.50 0.82 11.66
C MET A 292 7.29 2.06 10.77
N LYS A 293 8.03 3.14 11.05
CA LYS A 293 8.01 4.36 10.24
C LYS A 293 8.37 4.07 8.79
N THR A 294 9.46 3.33 8.57
CA THR A 294 9.93 2.98 7.21
C THR A 294 8.85 2.23 6.44
N TYR A 295 8.21 1.24 7.06
CA TYR A 295 7.12 0.47 6.45
C TYR A 295 5.91 1.35 6.11
N GLN A 296 5.47 2.18 7.07
CA GLN A 296 4.34 3.08 6.90
C GLN A 296 4.60 4.18 5.87
N ASP A 297 5.85 4.63 5.71
CA ASP A 297 6.25 5.55 4.65
C ASP A 297 6.06 4.92 3.26
N HIS A 298 6.47 3.66 3.07
CA HIS A 298 6.23 2.94 1.81
C HIS A 298 4.74 2.71 1.53
N LEU A 299 3.96 2.32 2.54
CA LEU A 299 2.49 2.21 2.40
C LEU A 299 1.87 3.54 2.00
N SER A 300 2.29 4.63 2.64
CA SER A 300 1.80 5.98 2.34
C SER A 300 2.17 6.41 0.92
N GLN A 301 3.36 6.05 0.43
CA GLN A 301 3.78 6.31 -0.95
C GLN A 301 2.92 5.54 -1.96
N LEU A 302 2.63 4.25 -1.70
CA LEU A 302 1.74 3.45 -2.53
C LEU A 302 0.36 4.10 -2.67
N PHE A 303 -0.28 4.44 -1.56
CA PHE A 303 -1.61 5.06 -1.57
C PHE A 303 -1.59 6.44 -2.21
N LYS A 304 -0.57 7.27 -1.95
CA LYS A 304 -0.35 8.57 -2.62
C LYS A 304 -0.26 8.41 -4.14
N ALA A 305 0.46 7.40 -4.61
CA ALA A 305 0.61 7.13 -6.04
C ALA A 305 -0.71 6.67 -6.66
N CYS A 306 -1.49 5.83 -5.97
CA CYS A 306 -2.81 5.38 -6.41
C CYS A 306 -3.83 6.54 -6.53
N VAL A 307 -3.93 7.43 -5.55
CA VAL A 307 -4.92 8.54 -5.56
C VAL A 307 -4.54 9.70 -6.47
N LYS A 308 -3.29 9.75 -6.94
CA LYS A 308 -2.82 10.74 -7.91
C LYS A 308 -3.55 10.62 -9.24
N ASN A 309 -3.88 9.39 -9.65
CA ASN A 309 -4.69 9.09 -10.83
C ASN A 309 -6.17 9.43 -10.58
N ALA A 310 -6.69 10.45 -11.26
CA ALA A 310 -8.06 10.93 -11.05
C ALA A 310 -9.11 9.83 -11.34
N ASP A 311 -8.89 9.03 -12.38
CA ASP A 311 -9.81 7.97 -12.82
C ASP A 311 -9.91 6.80 -11.83
N ALA A 312 -8.85 6.56 -11.05
CA ALA A 312 -8.80 5.47 -10.08
C ALA A 312 -8.99 5.94 -8.62
N ARG A 313 -8.94 7.26 -8.38
CA ARG A 313 -9.10 7.84 -7.04
C ARG A 313 -10.42 7.43 -6.40
N ASN A 314 -11.49 7.39 -7.20
CA ASN A 314 -12.80 6.98 -6.72
C ASN A 314 -12.79 5.53 -6.20
N ASP A 315 -12.15 4.59 -6.91
CA ASP A 315 -12.05 3.20 -6.47
C ASP A 315 -11.26 3.04 -5.17
N VAL A 316 -10.20 3.85 -4.99
CA VAL A 316 -9.43 3.87 -3.74
C VAL A 316 -10.29 4.37 -2.59
N LEU A 317 -10.98 5.51 -2.76
CA LEU A 317 -11.86 6.08 -1.73
C LEU A 317 -13.03 5.15 -1.41
N GLN A 318 -13.62 4.51 -2.42
CA GLN A 318 -14.69 3.53 -2.27
C GLN A 318 -14.23 2.32 -1.46
N TRP A 319 -13.05 1.79 -1.74
CA TRP A 319 -12.48 0.68 -0.97
C TRP A 319 -12.25 1.08 0.50
N ILE A 320 -11.75 2.29 0.77
CA ILE A 320 -11.56 2.80 2.14
C ILE A 320 -12.92 2.98 2.84
N GLY A 321 -13.90 3.58 2.15
CA GLY A 321 -15.25 3.79 2.64
C GLY A 321 -15.96 2.49 3.01
N ASP A 322 -15.93 1.49 2.11
CA ASP A 322 -16.50 0.16 2.36
C ASP A 322 -15.76 -0.60 3.48
N CYS A 323 -14.45 -0.40 3.59
CA CYS A 323 -13.66 -0.94 4.70
C CYS A 323 -14.12 -0.33 6.03
N PHE A 324 -14.31 0.98 6.10
CA PHE A 324 -14.80 1.63 7.31
C PHE A 324 -16.23 1.21 7.67
N ASP A 325 -17.15 1.23 6.70
CA ASP A 325 -18.55 0.80 6.83
C ASP A 325 -18.67 -0.59 7.48
N THR A 326 -17.89 -1.56 7.00
CA THR A 326 -17.90 -2.94 7.54
C THR A 326 -17.18 -3.10 8.88
N ASN A 327 -16.45 -2.08 9.34
CA ASN A 327 -15.66 -2.11 10.58
C ASN A 327 -16.09 -1.06 11.62
N GLN A 328 -17.15 -0.27 11.39
CA GLN A 328 -17.59 0.79 12.32
C GLN A 328 -17.95 0.23 13.71
N GLY A 329 -18.49 -1.00 13.76
CA GLY A 329 -18.84 -1.69 15.01
C GLY A 329 -17.66 -1.88 15.97
N LYS A 330 -16.42 -1.86 15.48
CA LYS A 330 -15.21 -1.99 16.31
C LYS A 330 -15.01 -0.83 17.28
N ASN A 331 -15.57 0.34 17.00
CA ASN A 331 -15.48 1.50 17.88
C ASN A 331 -16.51 1.47 19.02
N GLN A 332 -17.52 0.60 18.92
CA GLN A 332 -18.64 0.52 19.85
C GLN A 332 -18.30 -0.32 21.07
N GLU A 333 -18.81 0.06 22.24
CA GLU A 333 -18.43 -0.55 23.53
C GLU A 333 -18.79 -2.05 23.61
N TRP A 334 -19.91 -2.47 23.00
CA TRP A 334 -20.33 -3.88 22.99
C TRP A 334 -19.31 -4.81 22.32
N SER A 335 -18.56 -4.32 21.32
CA SER A 335 -17.52 -5.10 20.65
C SER A 335 -16.37 -5.50 21.58
N SER A 336 -16.24 -4.81 22.72
CA SER A 336 -15.23 -5.10 23.74
C SER A 336 -15.70 -6.13 24.76
N HIS A 337 -17.00 -6.44 24.81
CA HIS A 337 -17.58 -7.39 25.76
C HIS A 337 -17.70 -8.82 25.21
N ASP A 338 -17.71 -8.98 23.90
CA ASP A 338 -17.72 -10.30 23.24
C ASP A 338 -16.35 -10.59 22.61
N PRO A 339 -15.57 -11.54 23.16
CA PRO A 339 -14.29 -11.96 22.57
C PRO A 339 -14.42 -12.45 21.12
N LEU A 340 -15.60 -12.96 20.72
CA LEU A 340 -15.87 -13.40 19.35
C LEU A 340 -16.04 -12.22 18.39
N ALA A 341 -16.52 -11.06 18.86
CA ALA A 341 -16.66 -9.86 18.05
C ALA A 341 -15.31 -9.35 17.51
N ALA A 342 -14.22 -9.60 18.23
CA ALA A 342 -12.86 -9.27 17.78
C ALA A 342 -12.46 -9.98 16.46
N PHE A 343 -13.10 -11.10 16.12
CA PHE A 343 -12.87 -11.85 14.88
C PHE A 343 -13.73 -11.35 13.71
N LEU A 344 -14.72 -10.48 13.95
CA LEU A 344 -15.56 -9.89 12.90
C LEU A 344 -14.88 -8.73 12.18
N PHE A 345 -13.87 -8.13 12.80
CA PHE A 345 -13.23 -6.91 12.35
C PHE A 345 -11.76 -7.11 11.98
N VAL A 346 -11.23 -6.16 11.22
CA VAL A 346 -9.80 -6.04 10.99
C VAL A 346 -9.04 -5.80 12.32
N SER A 347 -7.75 -6.10 12.34
CA SER A 347 -6.86 -5.93 13.49
C SER A 347 -6.57 -4.45 13.78
N ASP A 348 -6.08 -4.16 14.98
CA ASP A 348 -5.68 -2.79 15.34
C ASP A 348 -4.44 -2.34 14.54
N GLY A 349 -3.53 -3.27 14.22
CA GLY A 349 -2.38 -3.01 13.35
C GLY A 349 -2.79 -2.56 11.94
N PHE A 350 -3.82 -3.21 11.37
CA PHE A 350 -4.42 -2.80 10.09
C PHE A 350 -4.92 -1.36 10.13
N LEU A 351 -5.76 -1.03 11.14
CA LEU A 351 -6.38 0.29 11.23
C LEU A 351 -5.36 1.39 11.52
N LEU A 352 -4.33 1.08 12.31
CA LEU A 352 -3.24 2.00 12.58
C LEU A 352 -2.46 2.33 11.30
N ASN A 353 -2.10 1.33 10.50
CA ASN A 353 -1.39 1.57 9.24
C ASN A 353 -2.26 2.37 8.25
N LEU A 354 -3.56 2.05 8.16
CA LEU A 354 -4.50 2.82 7.35
C LEU A 354 -4.65 4.27 7.86
N ASN A 355 -4.62 4.47 9.18
CA ASN A 355 -4.64 5.79 9.77
C ASN A 355 -3.42 6.62 9.38
N VAL A 356 -2.21 6.06 9.49
CA VAL A 356 -0.98 6.75 9.09
C VAL A 356 -0.99 7.10 7.59
N VAL A 357 -1.53 6.21 6.75
CA VAL A 357 -1.73 6.49 5.32
C VAL A 357 -2.65 7.71 5.13
N LEU A 358 -3.80 7.76 5.81
CA LEU A 358 -4.75 8.86 5.68
C LEU A 358 -4.21 10.18 6.23
N LEU A 359 -3.56 10.15 7.39
CA LEU A 359 -2.86 11.32 7.93
C LEU A 359 -1.76 11.82 6.98
N SER A 360 -1.04 10.90 6.34
CA SER A 360 -0.03 11.23 5.33
C SER A 360 -0.62 11.85 4.06
N LEU A 361 -1.85 11.48 3.68
CA LEU A 361 -2.62 12.12 2.61
C LEU A 361 -3.17 13.48 3.03
N ALA A 362 -3.45 13.67 4.34
CA ALA A 362 -3.94 14.92 4.90
C ALA A 362 -2.83 15.97 5.09
N LYS A 363 -1.59 15.53 5.38
CA LYS A 363 -0.42 16.39 5.64
C LYS A 363 -0.28 17.59 4.69
N PRO A 364 -0.46 17.47 3.36
CA PRO A 364 -0.31 18.61 2.44
C PRO A 364 -1.31 19.76 2.64
N PHE A 365 -2.45 19.55 3.31
CA PHE A 365 -3.41 20.61 3.62
C PHE A 365 -3.55 20.88 5.12
N ALA A 366 -2.99 20.02 5.97
CA ALA A 366 -3.04 20.11 7.43
C ALA A 366 -2.00 21.08 8.01
N GLU A 367 -1.91 22.27 7.43
CA GLU A 367 -1.11 23.37 7.97
C GLU A 367 -2.04 24.37 8.67
N PRO A 368 -1.74 24.81 9.92
CA PRO A 368 -2.53 25.80 10.63
C PRO A 368 -2.68 27.08 9.81
N TYR A 369 -3.87 27.67 9.80
CA TYR A 369 -4.17 28.91 9.03
C TYR A 369 -4.02 28.80 7.50
N SER A 370 -3.82 27.59 6.94
CA SER A 370 -3.75 27.38 5.50
C SER A 370 -5.08 27.64 4.80
N SER A 371 -5.05 28.36 3.68
CA SER A 371 -6.21 28.56 2.81
C SER A 371 -6.75 27.26 2.20
N ARG A 372 -5.94 26.18 2.20
CA ARG A 372 -6.39 24.85 1.74
C ARG A 372 -7.49 24.27 2.63
N LEU A 373 -7.54 24.64 3.91
CA LEU A 373 -8.57 24.20 4.84
C LEU A 373 -9.96 24.76 4.48
N LEU A 374 -10.02 25.90 3.79
CA LEU A 374 -11.28 26.47 3.30
C LEU A 374 -11.95 25.59 2.23
N LYS A 375 -11.21 24.66 1.63
CA LYS A 375 -11.76 23.67 0.68
C LYS A 375 -12.53 22.55 1.36
N ILE A 376 -12.42 22.40 2.69
CA ILE A 376 -13.17 21.39 3.43
C ILE A 376 -14.63 21.83 3.49
N ASN A 377 -15.54 21.01 2.95
CA ASN A 377 -16.97 21.30 2.96
C ASN A 377 -17.66 20.59 4.15
N PRO A 378 -18.16 21.31 5.18
CA PRO A 378 -18.86 20.72 6.32
C PRO A 378 -20.12 19.93 5.95
N LEU A 379 -20.77 20.23 4.81
CA LEU A 379 -21.96 19.51 4.35
C LEU A 379 -21.70 18.02 4.14
N TYR A 380 -20.45 17.60 3.92
CA TYR A 380 -20.08 16.20 3.81
C TYR A 380 -20.54 15.37 5.00
N ALA A 381 -20.40 15.93 6.22
CA ALA A 381 -20.69 15.22 7.45
C ALA A 381 -22.18 14.90 7.65
N ILE A 382 -23.07 15.68 7.06
CA ILE A 382 -24.53 15.52 7.18
C ILE A 382 -25.18 15.02 5.89
N SER A 383 -24.41 14.85 4.82
CA SER A 383 -24.94 14.45 3.52
C SER A 383 -25.35 12.97 3.54
N GLN A 384 -26.55 12.70 3.02
CA GLN A 384 -27.11 11.36 2.84
C GLN A 384 -26.90 10.86 1.40
N ASN A 385 -25.99 11.49 0.67
CA ASN A 385 -25.70 11.20 -0.73
C ASN A 385 -24.86 9.92 -0.86
N GLU A 386 -25.24 9.01 -1.75
CA GLU A 386 -24.53 7.76 -2.04
C GLU A 386 -23.08 7.97 -2.55
N LYS A 387 -22.77 9.17 -3.05
CA LYS A 387 -21.41 9.56 -3.49
C LYS A 387 -20.47 9.87 -2.32
N VAL A 388 -20.98 9.94 -1.09
CA VAL A 388 -20.15 10.09 0.13
C VAL A 388 -19.55 8.73 0.45
N HIS A 389 -18.23 8.61 0.32
CA HIS A 389 -17.55 7.33 0.55
C HIS A 389 -17.53 6.94 2.04
N LEU A 390 -17.39 7.90 2.96
CA LEU A 390 -17.50 7.65 4.39
C LEU A 390 -18.97 7.58 4.81
N LYS A 391 -19.54 6.39 4.66
CA LYS A 391 -20.96 6.12 4.91
C LYS A 391 -21.35 6.35 6.36
N GLU A 392 -22.64 6.68 6.53
CA GLU A 392 -23.32 6.84 7.82
C GLU A 392 -22.77 7.95 8.74
N LEU A 393 -21.87 8.80 8.24
CA LEU A 393 -21.31 9.90 9.02
C LEU A 393 -22.40 10.86 9.55
N TYR A 394 -23.49 11.02 8.81
CA TYR A 394 -24.66 11.84 9.21
C TYR A 394 -25.40 11.31 10.46
N LYS A 395 -25.14 10.07 10.89
CA LYS A 395 -25.70 9.49 12.11
C LYS A 395 -24.88 9.80 13.36
N GLU A 396 -23.65 10.28 13.19
CA GLU A 396 -22.79 10.64 14.32
C GLU A 396 -23.36 11.85 15.08
N THR A 397 -23.16 11.89 16.39
CA THR A 397 -23.62 12.99 17.22
C THR A 397 -22.95 14.30 16.77
N PRO A 398 -23.70 15.36 16.47
CA PRO A 398 -23.10 16.64 16.09
C PRO A 398 -22.57 17.37 17.32
N LEU A 399 -21.53 18.19 17.10
CA LEU A 399 -20.88 19.02 18.13
C LEU A 399 -21.86 20.02 18.76
N ILE A 400 -22.79 20.54 17.97
CA ILE A 400 -23.86 21.44 18.41
C ILE A 400 -25.18 20.90 17.89
N ASN A 401 -26.21 20.90 18.75
CA ASN A 401 -27.55 20.46 18.37
C ASN A 401 -28.04 21.21 17.12
N ARG A 402 -28.50 20.44 16.15
CA ARG A 402 -29.07 20.97 14.92
C ARG A 402 -30.48 21.48 15.16
N GLN A 403 -30.78 22.66 14.63
CA GLN A 403 -32.10 23.28 14.76
C GLN A 403 -33.09 22.74 13.71
N ASP A 404 -32.64 22.47 12.47
CA ASP A 404 -33.47 21.98 11.36
C ASP A 404 -32.73 20.99 10.43
N GLU A 405 -33.49 20.18 9.68
CA GLU A 405 -33.00 19.43 8.50
C GLU A 405 -32.84 20.37 7.30
N ASN A 406 -31.67 20.37 6.65
CA ASN A 406 -31.37 21.14 5.46
C ASN A 406 -31.69 20.33 4.19
N GLU A 407 -32.37 20.92 3.22
CA GLU A 407 -32.67 20.30 1.92
C GLU A 407 -31.39 19.83 1.19
N GLU A 408 -30.27 20.51 1.41
CA GLU A 408 -28.96 20.15 0.83
C GLU A 408 -28.43 18.79 1.31
N GLU A 409 -28.87 18.28 2.46
CA GLU A 409 -28.43 16.98 3.00
C GLU A 409 -28.83 15.82 2.09
N LYS A 410 -30.01 15.91 1.51
CA LYS A 410 -30.62 14.87 0.66
C LYS A 410 -30.33 15.11 -0.82
N ASN A 411 -29.49 16.08 -1.18
CA ASN A 411 -29.19 16.41 -2.56
C ASN A 411 -28.18 15.41 -3.18
N PRO A 412 -28.60 14.52 -4.10
CA PRO A 412 -27.72 13.51 -4.69
C PRO A 412 -26.73 14.09 -5.72
N GLN A 413 -26.89 15.35 -6.12
CA GLN A 413 -26.05 16.00 -7.11
C GLN A 413 -24.81 16.65 -6.50
N ILE A 414 -24.77 16.85 -5.18
CA ILE A 414 -23.58 17.40 -4.52
C ILE A 414 -22.41 16.43 -4.70
N THR A 415 -21.23 16.97 -4.99
CA THR A 415 -19.98 16.22 -5.06
C THR A 415 -18.97 16.85 -4.12
N PHE A 416 -18.15 16.02 -3.50
CA PHE A 416 -17.14 16.48 -2.56
C PHE A 416 -15.75 16.32 -3.15
N ASN A 417 -14.87 17.27 -2.81
CA ASN A 417 -13.49 17.23 -3.26
C ASN A 417 -12.66 16.25 -2.41
N PHE A 418 -11.50 15.86 -2.93
CA PHE A 418 -10.59 14.93 -2.25
C PHE A 418 -10.13 15.43 -0.87
N ILE A 419 -9.95 16.74 -0.67
CA ILE A 419 -9.52 17.29 0.64
C ILE A 419 -10.60 17.03 1.70
N THR A 420 -11.88 17.23 1.34
CA THR A 420 -13.02 16.99 2.23
C THR A 420 -13.10 15.51 2.60
N GLU A 421 -13.03 14.61 1.62
CA GLU A 421 -13.01 13.15 1.83
C GLU A 421 -11.90 12.73 2.80
N ILE A 422 -10.65 13.12 2.50
CA ILE A 422 -9.49 12.74 3.32
C ILE A 422 -9.56 13.37 4.71
N PHE A 423 -10.06 14.59 4.86
CA PHE A 423 -10.21 15.22 6.17
C PHE A 423 -11.12 14.41 7.10
N PHE A 424 -12.34 14.09 6.66
CA PHE A 424 -13.28 13.32 7.47
C PHE A 424 -12.85 11.86 7.65
N MET A 425 -12.32 11.22 6.60
CA MET A 425 -11.77 9.87 6.69
C MET A 425 -10.58 9.77 7.66
N SER A 426 -9.71 10.78 7.71
CA SER A 426 -8.57 10.78 8.63
C SER A 426 -9.00 10.86 10.09
N HIS A 427 -9.97 11.74 10.40
CA HIS A 427 -10.55 11.83 11.74
C HIS A 427 -11.29 10.55 12.14
N PHE A 428 -12.14 10.01 11.24
CA PHE A 428 -12.86 8.77 11.50
C PHE A 428 -11.88 7.60 11.73
N SER A 429 -10.88 7.49 10.87
CA SER A 429 -9.81 6.50 10.99
C SER A 429 -9.08 6.62 12.32
N TYR A 430 -8.77 7.83 12.77
CA TYR A 430 -8.12 8.07 14.07
C TYR A 430 -8.97 7.56 15.23
N SER A 431 -10.28 7.84 15.20
CA SER A 431 -11.23 7.39 16.25
C SER A 431 -11.23 5.86 16.39
N ILE A 432 -11.35 5.15 15.27
CA ILE A 432 -11.42 3.67 15.28
C ILE A 432 -10.07 2.98 15.46
N SER A 433 -8.95 3.72 15.39
CA SER A 433 -7.58 3.20 15.52
C SER A 433 -6.89 3.69 16.79
N VAL A 434 -6.28 4.88 16.74
CA VAL A 434 -5.41 5.45 17.78
C VAL A 434 -6.19 5.74 19.06
N HIS A 435 -7.32 6.45 18.96
CA HIS A 435 -8.17 6.75 20.12
C HIS A 435 -8.69 5.45 20.75
N ARG A 436 -9.17 4.49 19.94
CA ARG A 436 -9.54 3.16 20.44
C ARG A 436 -8.39 2.47 21.17
N LEU A 437 -7.19 2.42 20.60
CA LEU A 437 -6.01 1.81 21.21
C LEU A 437 -5.62 2.50 22.52
N HIS A 438 -5.78 3.83 22.61
CA HIS A 438 -5.55 4.57 23.84
C HIS A 438 -6.58 4.18 24.92
N ARG A 439 -7.87 4.03 24.58
CA ARG A 439 -8.89 3.50 25.52
C ARG A 439 -8.53 2.11 26.01
N ILE A 440 -8.05 1.22 25.12
CA ILE A 440 -7.58 -0.12 25.50
C ILE A 440 -6.37 -0.02 26.44
N LEU A 441 -5.41 0.86 26.15
CA LEU A 441 -4.23 1.08 27.00
C LEU A 441 -4.62 1.52 28.42
N VAL A 442 -5.58 2.44 28.54
CA VAL A 442 -6.12 2.90 29.83
C VAL A 442 -6.79 1.76 30.58
N LYS A 443 -7.64 0.96 29.91
CA LYS A 443 -8.29 -0.22 30.51
C LYS A 443 -7.26 -1.23 31.04
N ILE A 444 -6.24 -1.55 30.25
CA ILE A 444 -5.16 -2.45 30.66
C ILE A 444 -4.38 -1.87 31.85
N SER A 445 -4.13 -0.55 31.88
CA SER A 445 -3.47 0.13 33.01
C SER A 445 -4.24 -0.03 34.32
N ASP A 446 -5.57 0.09 34.27
CA ASP A 446 -6.43 -0.04 35.44
C ASP A 446 -6.50 -1.51 35.91
N GLU A 447 -6.61 -2.45 34.96
CA GLU A 447 -6.58 -3.89 35.22
C GLU A 447 -5.25 -4.35 35.82
N LEU A 448 -4.12 -3.82 35.34
CA LEU A 448 -2.80 -4.14 35.88
C LEU A 448 -2.66 -3.72 37.35
N THR A 449 -3.26 -2.60 37.74
CA THR A 449 -3.26 -2.13 39.12
C THR A 449 -4.03 -3.11 40.01
N ARG A 450 -5.22 -3.55 39.56
CA ARG A 450 -6.04 -4.56 40.27
C ARG A 450 -5.34 -5.92 40.34
N LEU A 451 -4.74 -6.38 39.24
CA LEU A 451 -4.00 -7.65 39.17
C LEU A 451 -2.78 -7.63 40.10
N ARG A 452 -2.04 -6.52 40.16
CA ARG A 452 -0.90 -6.34 41.06
C ARG A 452 -1.32 -6.48 42.53
N ASP A 453 -2.41 -5.84 42.91
CA ASP A 453 -2.91 -5.89 44.29
C ASP A 453 -3.41 -7.30 44.65
N ALA A 454 -4.12 -7.96 43.75
CA ALA A 454 -4.54 -9.35 43.90
C ALA A 454 -3.34 -10.32 44.02
N TYR A 455 -2.33 -10.17 43.17
CA TYR A 455 -1.10 -10.95 43.21
C TYR A 455 -0.39 -10.79 44.56
N ASN A 456 -0.19 -9.54 45.01
CA ASN A 456 0.46 -9.27 46.28
C ASN A 456 -0.29 -9.88 47.48
N ASN A 457 -1.62 -9.89 47.45
CA ASN A 457 -2.42 -10.51 48.50
C ASN A 457 -2.35 -12.05 48.46
N ALA A 458 -2.38 -12.66 47.27
CA ALA A 458 -2.22 -14.10 47.10
C ALA A 458 -0.83 -14.58 47.56
N VAL A 459 0.24 -13.85 47.20
CA VAL A 459 1.60 -14.17 47.65
C VAL A 459 1.74 -14.06 49.16
N LYS A 460 1.11 -13.06 49.79
CA LYS A 460 1.12 -12.90 51.26
C LYS A 460 0.34 -13.99 51.98
N SER A 461 -0.77 -14.47 51.40
CA SER A 461 -1.68 -15.42 52.05
C SER A 461 -1.25 -16.87 51.83
N ASP A 462 -0.98 -17.24 50.58
CA ASP A 462 -0.76 -18.63 50.16
C ASP A 462 0.70 -18.92 49.78
N GLY A 463 1.54 -17.88 49.68
CA GLY A 463 2.92 -17.97 49.23
C GLY A 463 3.10 -17.82 47.71
N PRO A 464 4.34 -17.58 47.25
CA PRO A 464 4.63 -17.31 45.84
C PRO A 464 4.48 -18.52 44.91
N ASN A 465 4.62 -19.74 45.44
CA ASN A 465 4.55 -20.98 44.66
C ASN A 465 3.14 -21.57 44.60
N HIS A 466 2.14 -20.91 45.19
CA HIS A 466 0.76 -21.33 45.10
C HIS A 466 0.22 -21.13 43.67
N GLU A 467 -0.63 -22.04 43.19
CA GLU A 467 -1.17 -22.02 41.82
C GLU A 467 -1.84 -20.68 41.47
N THR A 468 -2.56 -20.09 42.43
CA THR A 468 -3.22 -18.79 42.26
C THR A 468 -2.21 -17.66 42.09
N SER A 469 -1.14 -17.65 42.89
CA SER A 469 -0.04 -16.68 42.77
C SER A 469 0.66 -16.78 41.42
N ILE A 470 0.89 -18.00 40.92
CA ILE A 470 1.49 -18.25 39.60
C ILE A 470 0.58 -17.71 38.49
N LYS A 471 -0.70 -18.08 38.48
CA LYS A 471 -1.68 -17.62 37.47
C LYS A 471 -1.83 -16.11 37.43
N LEU A 472 -1.91 -15.46 38.60
CA LEU A 472 -1.96 -13.99 38.70
C LEU A 472 -0.65 -13.35 38.21
N GLY A 473 0.49 -13.99 38.51
CA GLY A 473 1.80 -13.56 38.05
C GLY A 473 1.95 -13.61 36.51
N GLU A 474 1.43 -14.65 35.87
CA GLU A 474 1.37 -14.81 34.41
C GLU A 474 0.43 -13.79 33.77
N ALA A 475 -0.77 -13.61 34.33
CA ALA A 475 -1.73 -12.60 33.86
C ALA A 475 -1.14 -11.17 33.92
N MET A 476 -0.42 -10.85 35.01
CA MET A 476 0.29 -9.58 35.16
C MET A 476 1.41 -9.40 34.14
N GLU A 477 2.17 -10.46 33.82
CA GLU A 477 3.21 -10.40 32.78
C GLU A 477 2.58 -10.13 31.40
N ASN A 478 1.53 -10.88 31.04
CA ASN A 478 0.83 -10.73 29.76
C ASN A 478 0.22 -9.33 29.62
N GLY A 479 -0.40 -8.82 30.70
CA GLY A 479 -0.95 -7.46 30.73
C GLY A 479 0.14 -6.39 30.57
N LEU A 480 1.29 -6.55 31.22
CA LEU A 480 2.41 -5.61 31.11
C LEU A 480 3.03 -5.63 29.71
N THR A 481 3.16 -6.82 29.12
CA THR A 481 3.57 -6.98 27.72
C THR A 481 2.60 -6.24 26.80
N ALA A 482 1.29 -6.46 26.92
CA ALA A 482 0.29 -5.75 26.11
C ALA A 482 0.36 -4.23 26.29
N PHE A 483 0.44 -3.76 27.53
CA PHE A 483 0.56 -2.35 27.88
C PHE A 483 1.76 -1.69 27.21
N LEU A 484 2.95 -2.29 27.33
CA LEU A 484 4.17 -1.72 26.77
C LEU A 484 4.15 -1.70 25.24
N ASN A 485 3.65 -2.76 24.59
CA ASN A 485 3.55 -2.79 23.13
C ASN A 485 2.62 -1.68 22.62
N ILE A 486 1.40 -1.58 23.16
CA ILE A 486 0.44 -0.54 22.73
C ILE A 486 1.00 0.85 23.04
N LYS A 487 1.58 1.06 24.23
CA LYS A 487 2.22 2.33 24.59
C LYS A 487 3.34 2.70 23.61
N THR A 488 4.20 1.76 23.24
CA THR A 488 5.30 1.99 22.28
C THR A 488 4.75 2.43 20.93
N VAL A 489 3.73 1.75 20.42
CA VAL A 489 3.15 2.04 19.11
C VAL A 489 2.47 3.41 19.08
N LEU A 490 1.72 3.76 20.12
CA LEU A 490 1.06 5.06 20.24
C LEU A 490 2.05 6.22 20.47
N ASN A 491 3.25 5.94 20.95
CA ASN A 491 4.32 6.93 21.15
C ASN A 491 5.31 7.01 19.99
N GLU A 492 5.02 6.38 18.84
CA GLU A 492 5.88 6.48 17.67
C GLU A 492 5.90 7.95 17.17
N PRO A 493 7.08 8.59 17.04
CA PRO A 493 7.17 10.02 16.75
C PRO A 493 6.49 10.48 15.46
N TYR A 494 6.54 9.68 14.39
CA TYR A 494 5.97 10.05 13.10
C TYR A 494 4.43 10.06 13.12
N LEU A 495 3.80 9.09 13.79
CA LEU A 495 2.36 9.10 14.08
C LEU A 495 1.95 10.35 14.84
N LEU A 496 2.71 10.72 15.88
CA LEU A 496 2.42 11.90 16.70
C LEU A 496 2.57 13.19 15.88
N GLU A 497 3.61 13.32 15.05
CA GLU A 497 3.81 14.46 14.14
C GLU A 497 2.61 14.64 13.19
N LEU A 498 2.19 13.55 12.55
CA LEU A 498 1.07 13.54 11.61
C LEU A 498 -0.27 13.87 12.30
N SER A 499 -0.50 13.30 13.49
CA SER A 499 -1.69 13.57 14.30
C SER A 499 -1.73 15.04 14.73
N ASN A 500 -0.61 15.58 15.20
CA ASN A 500 -0.48 16.97 15.61
C ASN A 500 -0.79 17.94 14.46
N ALA A 501 -0.29 17.65 13.26
CA ALA A 501 -0.57 18.46 12.07
C ALA A 501 -2.07 18.52 11.77
N LEU A 502 -2.75 17.36 11.71
CA LEU A 502 -4.19 17.30 11.48
C LEU A 502 -4.97 18.04 12.56
N PHE A 503 -4.67 17.81 13.84
CA PHE A 503 -5.41 18.42 14.95
C PHE A 503 -5.21 19.92 15.06
N THR A 504 -3.99 20.41 14.89
CA THR A 504 -3.73 21.86 14.90
C THR A 504 -4.45 22.55 13.74
N ALA A 505 -4.39 21.96 12.54
CA ALA A 505 -5.14 22.46 11.39
C ALA A 505 -6.66 22.43 11.61
N THR A 506 -7.16 21.36 12.22
CA THR A 506 -8.59 21.22 12.58
C THR A 506 -9.01 22.29 13.58
N CYS A 507 -8.23 22.57 14.62
CA CYS A 507 -8.50 23.65 15.56
C CYS A 507 -8.59 25.01 14.84
N SER A 508 -7.62 25.34 13.97
CA SER A 508 -7.66 26.59 13.22
C SER A 508 -8.88 26.67 12.29
N TRP A 509 -9.26 25.56 11.64
CA TRP A 509 -10.43 25.48 10.77
C TRP A 509 -11.75 25.63 11.55
N LEU A 510 -11.88 25.01 12.73
CA LEU A 510 -13.07 25.15 13.57
C LEU A 510 -13.22 26.57 14.12
N VAL A 511 -12.13 27.22 14.51
CA VAL A 511 -12.13 28.64 14.91
C VAL A 511 -12.54 29.53 13.73
N HIS A 512 -12.06 29.23 12.53
CA HIS A 512 -12.50 29.91 11.32
C HIS A 512 -14.00 29.72 11.07
N LEU A 513 -14.50 28.49 11.13
CA LEU A 513 -15.93 28.22 10.97
C LEU A 513 -16.77 28.98 12.01
N ALA A 514 -16.35 28.97 13.27
CA ALA A 514 -17.07 29.67 14.35
C ALA A 514 -17.11 31.19 14.18
N SER A 515 -16.03 31.78 13.64
CA SER A 515 -15.86 33.23 13.52
C SER A 515 -16.37 33.82 12.21
N SER A 516 -16.46 33.02 11.16
CA SER A 516 -16.85 33.48 9.84
C SER A 516 -18.35 33.71 9.80
N SER A 517 -18.74 34.99 9.85
CA SER A 517 -20.06 35.41 9.37
C SER A 517 -20.17 35.04 7.89
N SER A 518 -21.34 34.63 7.42
CA SER A 518 -21.63 34.18 6.05
C SER A 518 -21.32 35.19 4.92
N ASN A 519 -20.69 36.33 5.24
CA ASN A 519 -20.16 37.30 4.30
C ASN A 519 -18.66 37.06 4.10
N HIS A 520 -18.31 36.35 3.03
CA HIS A 520 -16.94 36.13 2.57
C HIS A 520 -16.20 37.47 2.41
N GLN A 521 -15.27 37.77 3.32
CA GLN A 521 -14.35 38.90 3.13
C GLN A 521 -13.29 38.49 2.11
N GLN A 522 -13.56 38.81 0.84
CA GLN A 522 -12.55 38.71 -0.23
C GLN A 522 -11.53 39.83 -0.05
N ASN A 523 -10.25 39.50 -0.09
CA ASN A 523 -9.18 40.49 -0.23
C ASN A 523 -9.16 41.05 -1.66
N SER A 524 -8.44 42.16 -1.86
CA SER A 524 -8.25 42.83 -3.15
C SER A 524 -7.64 41.95 -4.26
N ASP A 525 -7.09 40.79 -3.91
CA ASP A 525 -6.48 39.81 -4.84
C ASP A 525 -7.35 38.55 -5.06
N GLY A 526 -8.57 38.49 -4.52
CA GLY A 526 -9.54 37.41 -4.78
C GLY A 526 -9.28 36.09 -4.02
N GLU A 527 -8.25 36.00 -3.18
CA GLU A 527 -7.99 34.82 -2.34
C GLU A 527 -8.67 34.94 -0.96
N GLU A 528 -9.41 33.90 -0.57
CA GLU A 528 -9.99 33.77 0.77
C GLU A 528 -8.89 33.42 1.79
N GLN A 529 -8.76 34.22 2.84
CA GLN A 529 -7.83 33.97 3.95
C GLN A 529 -8.55 33.37 5.15
N MET A 530 -7.86 32.50 5.89
CA MET A 530 -8.42 31.92 7.09
C MET A 530 -8.50 32.98 8.20
N ASN A 531 -9.72 33.32 8.62
CA ASN A 531 -9.96 34.25 9.72
C ASN A 531 -9.25 33.82 11.01
N VAL A 532 -8.45 34.73 11.56
CA VAL A 532 -7.87 34.60 12.90
C VAL A 532 -8.80 35.29 13.88
N LEU A 533 -9.34 34.54 14.84
CA LEU A 533 -10.22 35.09 15.85
C LEU A 533 -9.44 35.99 16.83
N LYS A 534 -9.73 37.29 16.81
CA LYS A 534 -8.98 38.30 17.59
C LYS A 534 -9.64 38.69 18.92
N LYS A 535 -10.93 38.40 19.11
CA LYS A 535 -11.70 38.82 20.30
C LYS A 535 -12.71 37.75 20.72
N LEU A 536 -12.75 37.48 22.03
CA LEU A 536 -13.79 36.70 22.72
C LEU A 536 -14.45 37.58 23.80
N PRO A 537 -15.75 37.39 24.11
CA PRO A 537 -16.69 36.47 23.48
C PRO A 537 -17.02 36.86 22.03
N LEU A 538 -17.62 35.94 21.26
CA LEU A 538 -18.10 36.23 19.91
C LEU A 538 -19.16 37.33 19.93
N THR A 539 -19.07 38.28 19.00
CA THR A 539 -20.03 39.40 18.88
C THR A 539 -21.25 39.07 18.03
N SER A 540 -21.19 37.98 17.26
CA SER A 540 -22.26 37.47 16.40
C SER A 540 -22.54 36.01 16.71
N GLU A 541 -23.72 35.53 16.31
CA GLU A 541 -24.05 34.11 16.41
C GLU A 541 -23.04 33.28 15.59
N PRO A 542 -22.54 32.15 16.12
CA PRO A 542 -21.64 31.27 15.39
C PRO A 542 -22.27 30.75 14.10
N ASN A 543 -21.43 30.44 13.11
CA ASN A 543 -21.90 29.85 11.86
C ASN A 543 -22.65 28.53 12.11
N ARG A 544 -23.85 28.40 11.53
CA ARG A 544 -24.68 27.19 11.60
C ARG A 544 -23.95 25.92 11.18
N GLN A 545 -22.95 26.02 10.31
CA GLN A 545 -22.14 24.89 9.84
C GLN A 545 -21.37 24.18 10.96
N LEU A 546 -21.17 24.82 12.13
CA LEU A 546 -20.63 24.13 13.31
C LEU A 546 -21.54 22.98 13.78
N SER A 547 -22.86 23.09 13.59
CA SER A 547 -23.80 22.01 13.91
C SER A 547 -23.69 20.80 12.98
N TYR A 548 -22.90 20.89 11.90
CA TYR A 548 -22.67 19.79 10.97
C TYR A 548 -21.47 18.94 11.38
N ILE A 549 -20.61 19.48 12.24
CA ILE A 549 -19.36 18.84 12.63
C ILE A 549 -19.66 17.73 13.63
N PRO A 550 -19.22 16.48 13.40
CA PRO A 550 -19.37 15.41 14.38
C PRO A 550 -18.56 15.66 15.66
N GLU A 551 -19.13 15.32 16.81
CA GLU A 551 -18.53 15.48 18.14
C GLU A 551 -17.19 14.75 18.26
N PHE A 552 -17.08 13.55 17.66
CA PHE A 552 -15.86 12.72 17.75
C PHE A 552 -14.60 13.42 17.22
N ILE A 553 -14.74 14.42 16.34
CA ILE A 553 -13.61 15.23 15.85
C ILE A 553 -12.95 15.98 17.01
N ILE A 554 -13.76 16.58 17.89
CA ILE A 554 -13.26 17.24 19.10
C ILE A 554 -12.79 16.22 20.13
N GLU A 555 -13.50 15.10 20.29
CA GLU A 555 -13.08 14.03 21.20
C GLU A 555 -11.69 13.51 20.85
N ASN A 556 -11.38 13.31 19.56
CA ASN A 556 -10.07 12.89 19.09
C ASN A 556 -8.96 13.85 19.53
N ILE A 557 -9.19 15.16 19.40
CA ILE A 557 -8.23 16.20 19.80
C ILE A 557 -8.02 16.16 21.33
N ILE A 558 -9.11 16.06 22.09
CA ILE A 558 -9.05 15.99 23.56
C ILE A 558 -8.32 14.72 24.02
N ASP A 559 -8.64 13.58 23.41
CA ASP A 559 -8.01 12.29 23.73
C ASP A 559 -6.51 12.32 23.43
N TYR A 560 -6.12 12.90 22.29
CA TYR A 560 -4.72 13.11 21.94
C TYR A 560 -3.97 13.95 22.98
N LEU A 561 -4.53 15.09 23.41
CA LEU A 561 -3.90 15.93 24.44
C LEU A 561 -3.80 15.21 25.79
N LYS A 562 -4.83 14.43 26.18
CA LYS A 562 -4.78 13.58 27.38
C LYS A 562 -3.70 12.50 27.28
N PHE A 563 -3.53 11.91 26.10
CA PHE A 563 -2.47 10.94 25.85
C PHE A 563 -1.09 11.58 26.02
N LEU A 564 -0.85 12.73 25.38
CA LEU A 564 0.44 13.43 25.46
C LEU A 564 0.78 13.84 26.89
N THR A 565 -0.16 14.46 27.61
CA THR A 565 0.06 14.87 29.01
C THR A 565 0.42 13.70 29.92
N ARG A 566 -0.11 12.49 29.64
CA ARG A 566 0.16 11.29 30.45
C ARG A 566 1.41 10.53 30.03
N TYR A 567 1.71 10.46 28.72
CA TYR A 567 2.71 9.54 28.19
C TYR A 567 3.85 10.20 27.40
N ASN A 568 3.70 11.46 26.98
CA ASN A 568 4.72 12.23 26.25
C ASN A 568 4.65 13.74 26.54
N ILE A 569 4.97 14.11 27.79
CA ILE A 569 4.89 15.49 28.26
C ILE A 569 5.85 16.44 27.53
N GLN A 570 6.96 15.93 27.01
CA GLN A 570 7.94 16.72 26.27
C GLN A 570 7.35 17.22 24.96
N LEU A 571 6.67 16.35 24.20
CA LEU A 571 5.99 16.75 22.98
C LEU A 571 4.85 17.73 23.30
N PHE A 572 4.07 17.48 24.36
CA PHE A 572 3.02 18.41 24.80
C PHE A 572 3.56 19.83 25.03
N GLN A 573 4.66 19.96 25.78
CA GLN A 573 5.30 21.25 26.06
C GLN A 573 5.83 21.94 24.81
N SER A 574 6.28 21.18 23.80
CA SER A 574 6.73 21.75 22.53
C SER A 574 5.62 22.24 21.61
N ILE A 575 4.37 21.81 21.83
CA ILE A 575 3.20 22.29 21.07
C ILE A 575 2.73 23.64 21.60
N ASP A 576 2.92 23.90 22.90
CA ASP A 576 2.57 25.16 23.56
C ASP A 576 3.55 26.31 23.24
N THR A 577 4.75 26.01 22.73
CA THR A 577 5.78 26.97 22.31
C THR A 577 5.76 27.21 20.81
#